data_AF-A0A4R5ETH9-F1
#
_entry.id   AF-A0A4R5ETH9-F1
#
_cell.length_a   1.000
_cell.length_b   1.000
_cell.length_c   1.000
_cell.angle_alpha   90.00
_cell.angle_beta   90.00
_cell.angle_gamma   90.00
#
_symmetry.space_group_name_H-M   'P 1'
#
loop_
_entity.id
_entity.type
_entity.pdbx_description
1 polymer ?
#
loop_
_entity_poly.entity_id
_entity_poly.type
_entity_poly.pdbx_seq_one_letter_code
_entity_poly.pdbx_strand_id
1 'polypeptide(L)' 'MFDIMIWAGVAMSLAGLVGLVWCIFRVARARRAKLSDDDLRAVLKSVLPINLGALGLSILGLMLVGLGSALG' A
#
# COMPACT_ATOMS: atom_id res chain seq x y z
N MET A 1 -25.58 -6.31 6.65
CA MET A 1 -24.71 -7.02 5.69
C MET A 1 -23.71 -6.05 5.05
N PHE A 2 -24.18 -4.90 4.54
CA PHE A 2 -23.34 -3.88 3.90
C PHE A 2 -22.32 -3.20 4.85
N ASP A 3 -22.61 -3.06 6.15
CA ASP A 3 -21.65 -2.52 7.13
C ASP A 3 -20.37 -3.37 7.24
N ILE A 4 -20.48 -4.70 7.13
CA ILE A 4 -19.32 -5.59 7.15
C ILE A 4 -18.45 -5.35 5.92
N MET A 5 -19.05 -5.09 4.75
CA MET A 5 -18.32 -4.76 3.54
C MET A 5 -17.57 -3.43 3.69
N ILE A 6 -18.23 -2.41 4.26
CA ILE A 6 -17.60 -1.11 4.51
C ILE A 6 -16.41 -1.27 5.47
N TRP A 7 -16.60 -1.93 6.62
CA TRP A 7 -15.53 -2.13 7.60
C TRP A 7 -14.37 -2.98 7.07
N ALA A 8 -14.67 -4.03 6.29
CA ALA A 8 -13.64 -4.83 5.63
C ALA A 8 -12.87 -4.01 4.59
N GLY A 9 -13.56 -3.19 3.80
CA GLY A 9 -12.96 -2.28 2.83
C GLY A 9 -12.03 -1.26 3.48
N VAL A 10 -12.48 -0.63 4.56
CA VAL A 10 -11.67 0.29 5.37
C VAL A 10 -10.41 -0.40 5.90
N ALA A 11 -10.55 -1.59 6.49
CA ALA A 11 -9.42 -2.36 7.02
C ALA A 11 -8.39 -2.70 5.92
N MET A 12 -8.85 -3.14 4.75
CA MET A 12 -7.98 -3.41 3.60
C MET A 12 -7.27 -2.14 3.10
N SER A 13 -8.00 -1.02 3.00
CA SER A 13 -7.41 0.25 2.59
C SER A 13 -6.34 0.74 3.54
N LEU A 14 -6.59 0.65 4.85
CA LEU A 14 -5.61 1.02 5.87
C LEU A 14 -4.38 0.11 5.85
N ALA A 15 -4.57 -1.20 5.67
CA ALA A 15 -3.45 -2.13 5.51
C ALA A 15 -2.59 -1.79 4.28
N GLY A 16 -3.23 -1.49 3.14
CA GLY A 16 -2.54 -1.02 1.95
C GLY A 16 -1.77 0.29 2.17
N LEU A 17 -2.39 1.25 2.86
CA LEU A 17 -1.76 2.52 3.20
C LEU A 17 -0.52 2.34 4.10
N VAL A 18 -0.60 1.47 5.11
CA VAL A 18 0.55 1.15 5.98
C VAL A 18 1.70 0.53 5.17
N GLY A 19 1.38 -0.36 4.22
CA GLY A 19 2.37 -0.92 3.30
C GLY A 19 3.06 0.15 2.43
N LEU A 20 2.29 1.10 1.89
CA LEU A 20 2.82 2.23 1.12
C LEU A 20 3.75 3.12 1.96
N VAL A 21 3.32 3.47 3.17
CA VAL A 21 4.11 4.27 4.11
C VAL A 21 5.43 3.57 4.44
N TRP A 22 5.42 2.25 4.67
CA TRP A 22 6.64 1.48 4.89
C TRP A 22 7.59 1.51 3.69
N CYS A 23 7.08 1.37 2.46
CA CYS A 23 7.87 1.49 1.22
C CYS A 23 8.53 2.87 1.12
N ILE A 24 7.78 3.94 1.40
CA ILE A 24 8.29 5.32 1.37
C ILE A 24 9.44 5.48 2.37
N PHE A 25 9.28 5.02 3.62
CA PHE A 25 10.33 5.12 4.62
C PHE A 25 11.57 4.32 4.25
N ARG A 26 11.43 3.10 3.71
CA ARG A 26 12.55 2.27 3.25
C ARG A 26 13.35 2.94 2.15
N VAL A 27 12.67 3.46 1.11
CA VAL A 27 13.34 4.18 0.01
C VAL A 27 13.96 5.48 0.49
N ALA A 28 13.26 6.27 1.31
CA ALA A 28 13.78 7.52 1.84
C ALA A 28 15.01 7.31 2.73
N ARG A 29 15.07 6.20 3.48
CA ARG A 29 16.25 5.81 4.26
C ARG A 29 17.41 5.39 3.35
N ALA A 30 17.15 4.56 2.35
CA ALA A 30 18.16 4.12 1.38
C ALA A 30 18.77 5.30 0.60
N ARG A 31 17.94 6.25 0.15
CA ARG A 31 18.40 7.47 -0.50
C ARG A 31 19.27 8.33 0.42
N ARG A 32 18.91 8.44 1.70
CA ARG A 32 19.70 9.19 2.70
C ARG A 32 21.03 8.53 3.07
N ALA A 33 21.14 7.22 2.90
CA ALA A 33 22.37 6.47 3.18
C ALA A 33 23.47 6.65 2.13
N LYS A 34 23.26 7.46 1.08
CA LYS A 34 24.22 7.70 -0.03
C LYS A 34 24.77 6.38 -0.61
N LEU A 35 23.88 5.41 -0.79
CA LEU A 35 24.21 4.13 -1.42
C LEU A 35 24.74 4.33 -2.85
N SER A 36 25.59 3.40 -3.30
CA SER A 36 25.95 3.29 -4.71
C SER A 36 24.68 3.11 -5.57
N ASP A 37 24.71 3.53 -6.83
CA ASP A 37 23.56 3.45 -7.73
C ASP A 37 23.03 2.00 -7.87
N ASP A 38 23.92 1.02 -7.85
CA ASP A 38 23.57 -0.40 -7.92
C ASP A 38 22.79 -0.87 -6.68
N ASP A 39 23.23 -0.43 -5.50
CA ASP A 39 22.59 -0.76 -4.22
C ASP A 39 21.23 -0.08 -4.09
N LEU A 40 21.12 1.18 -4.53
CA LEU A 40 19.85 1.90 -4.55
C LEU A 40 18.85 1.22 -5.50
N ARG A 41 19.31 0.80 -6.68
CA ARG A 41 18.49 0.01 -7.62
C ARG A 41 18.05 -1.31 -7.02
N ALA A 42 18.91 -2.02 -6.29
CA ALA A 42 18.56 -3.26 -5.60
C ALA A 42 17.47 -3.03 -4.55
N VAL A 43 17.58 -1.96 -3.75
CA VAL A 43 16.52 -1.58 -2.79
C VAL A 43 15.21 -1.30 -3.53
N LEU A 44 15.22 -0.50 -4.60
CA LEU A 44 14.02 -0.19 -5.38
C LEU A 44 13.35 -1.46 -5.93
N LYS A 45 14.14 -2.38 -6.50
CA LYS A 45 13.64 -3.67 -6.99
C LYS A 45 13.01 -4.51 -5.87
N SER A 46 13.54 -4.45 -4.66
CA SER A 46 12.99 -5.18 -3.51
C SER A 46 11.67 -4.62 -3.00
N VAL A 47 11.46 -3.30 -3.07
CA VAL A 47 10.26 -2.64 -2.53
C VAL A 47 9.13 -2.48 -3.55
N LEU A 48 9.44 -2.51 -4.86
CA LEU A 48 8.45 -2.33 -5.92
C LEU A 48 7.26 -3.32 -5.82
N PRO A 49 7.48 -4.64 -5.63
CA PRO A 49 6.39 -5.61 -5.51
C PRO A 49 5.50 -5.33 -4.30
N ILE A 50 6.11 -4.93 -3.18
CA ILE A 50 5.39 -4.58 -1.95
C ILE A 50 4.57 -3.31 -2.17
N ASN A 51 5.14 -2.30 -2.81
CA ASN A 51 4.42 -1.07 -3.15
C ASN A 51 3.21 -1.35 -4.05
N LEU A 52 3.36 -2.18 -5.08
CA LEU A 52 2.27 -2.55 -5.98
C LEU A 52 1.20 -3.38 -5.28
N GLY A 53 1.60 -4.34 -4.43
CA GLY A 53 0.65 -5.11 -3.62
C GLY A 53 -0.12 -4.23 -2.64
N ALA A 54 0.57 -3.32 -1.96
CA ALA A 54 -0.02 -2.36 -1.03
C ALA A 54 -0.97 -1.38 -1.72
N LEU A 55 -0.59 -0.86 -2.89
CA LEU A 55 -1.45 -0.03 -3.74
C LEU A 55 -2.70 -0.79 -4.19
N GLY A 56 -2.53 -2.02 -4.69
CA GLY A 56 -3.63 -2.88 -5.13
C GLY A 56 -4.61 -3.17 -4.00
N LEU A 57 -4.10 -3.57 -2.83
CA LEU A 57 -4.91 -3.78 -1.62
C LEU A 57 -5.66 -2.51 -1.22
N SER A 58 -5.00 -1.35 -1.31
CA SER A 58 -5.62 -0.06 -0.98
C SER A 58 -6.80 0.28 -1.89
N ILE A 59 -6.62 0.08 -3.20
CA ILE A 59 -7.64 0.34 -4.22
C ILE A 59 -8.80 -0.63 -4.08
N LEU A 60 -8.52 -1.92 -3.90
CA LEU A 60 -9.56 -2.94 -3.70
C LEU A 60 -10.37 -2.68 -2.44
N GLY A 61 -9.73 -2.27 -1.35
CA GLY A 61 -10.41 -1.84 -0.13
C GLY A 61 -11.33 -0.65 -0.35
N LEU A 62 -10.89 0.34 -1.12
CA LEU A 62 -11.67 1.55 -1.40
C LEU A 62 -12.87 1.24 -2.30
N MET A 63 -12.70 0.40 -3.32
CA MET A 63 -13.81 -0.13 -4.13
C MET A 63 -14.80 -0.92 -3.24
N LEU A 64 -14.25 -1.70 -2.30
CA LEU A 64 -14.90 -2.34 -1.16
C LEU A 64 -15.97 -1.47 -0.50
N VAL A 65 -15.47 -0.36 0.05
CA VAL A 65 -16.24 0.67 0.75
C VAL A 65 -17.28 1.30 -0.18
N GLY A 66 -16.87 1.69 -1.39
CA GLY A 66 -17.77 2.33 -2.36
C GLY A 66 -18.98 1.45 -2.69
N LEU A 67 -18.75 0.17 -2.98
CA LEU A 67 -19.81 -0.81 -3.24
C LEU A 67 -20.72 -1.01 -2.01
N GLY A 68 -20.14 -1.13 -0.81
CA GLY A 68 -20.90 -1.23 0.43
C GLY A 68 -21.77 0.01 0.69
N SER A 69 -21.25 1.20 0.40
CA SER A 69 -21.98 2.46 0.57
C SER A 69 -23.04 2.73 -0.49
N ALA A 70 -22.91 2.15 -1.69
CA ALA A 70 -23.85 2.35 -2.79
C ALA A 70 -24.99 1.32 -2.81
N LEU A 71 -24.75 0.11 -2.27
CA LEU A 71 -25.72 -0.98 -2.21
C LEU A 71 -26.52 -1.02 -0.89
N GLY A 72 -26.06 -0.30 0.13
CA GLY A 72 -26.76 -0.07 1.40
C GLY A 72 -27.58 1.21 1.36
#